data_AF-A0A927RV03-F1
#
_entry.id   AF-A0A927RV03-F1
#
_cell.length_a   1.000
_cell.length_b   1.000
_cell.length_c   1.000
_cell.angle_alpha   90.00
_cell.angle_beta   90.00
_cell.angle_gamma   90.00
#
_symmetry.space_group_name_H-M   'P 1'
#
loop_
_entity.id
_entity.type
_entity.pdbx_description
1 polymer ?
#
loop_
_entity_poly.entity_id
_entity_poly.type
_entity_poly.pdbx_seq_one_letter_code
_entity_poly.pdbx_strand_id
1 'polypeptide(L)'
;MTIVLLLALVPLTASAGPTITKQVPIYSATDDMGPVFTVLDDNTATFWSAVAGSTLTLKSEGSTVREIWVRNGAYTSQDDYYSFARPHVLKVTLTYNGGSQQVSYRYRMADAYSDNAYSNHWCFGYQRILLPGAVHNVSNVILYVESVVPGTSTSTAAISDIILSSGQNDVTATSKPTEKPAPQPTEVPVYTPEKGITCTLTGRMATRTGPGNEYDEPGSFFQAGAQVQAFSKVYDHENELYWVQVEWVYDGEKMRGYTTSTRLDINVHLLPDDADPVDARIVNRTPNYYGPGADYRAHTDTIYEGQHGRIYAWVNGYAFFEWHDDYQNLERRAWIPMENVTW
;
A
#
# COMPACT_ATOMS: atom_id res chain seq x y z
N MET A 1 5.19 -54.21 -30.36
CA MET A 1 4.59 -54.10 -29.01
C MET A 1 5.14 -52.82 -28.41
N THR A 2 4.42 -51.72 -28.61
CA THR A 2 4.86 -50.38 -28.27
C THR A 2 3.95 -49.91 -27.15
N ILE A 3 4.50 -49.76 -25.95
CA ILE A 3 3.79 -49.23 -24.80
C ILE A 3 3.88 -47.71 -24.89
N VAL A 4 2.74 -47.07 -25.14
CA VAL A 4 2.58 -45.61 -25.03
C VAL A 4 2.26 -45.32 -23.57
N LEU A 5 3.17 -44.63 -22.88
CA LEU A 5 2.96 -44.16 -21.51
C LEU A 5 2.14 -42.86 -21.57
N LEU A 6 0.86 -42.94 -21.23
CA LEU A 6 -0.03 -41.80 -21.11
C LEU A 6 0.23 -41.12 -19.75
N LEU A 7 0.96 -40.00 -19.72
CA LEU A 7 1.01 -39.15 -18.52
C LEU A 7 -0.35 -38.44 -18.40
N ALA A 8 -1.11 -38.81 -17.36
CA ALA A 8 -2.33 -38.10 -16.99
C ALA A 8 -1.97 -36.69 -16.51
N LEU A 9 -2.53 -35.66 -17.15
CA LEU A 9 -2.58 -34.32 -16.58
C LEU A 9 -3.39 -34.40 -15.28
N VAL A 10 -2.73 -34.15 -14.14
CA VAL A 10 -3.42 -33.75 -12.93
C VAL A 10 -3.89 -32.31 -13.17
N PRO A 11 -5.20 -32.00 -13.16
CA PRO A 11 -5.63 -30.62 -13.25
C PRO A 11 -5.11 -29.89 -12.00
N LEU A 12 -4.30 -28.83 -12.20
CA LEU A 12 -4.04 -27.86 -11.16
C LEU A 12 -5.39 -27.29 -10.73
N THR A 13 -5.80 -27.59 -9.50
CA THR A 13 -6.92 -26.91 -8.84
C THR A 13 -6.56 -25.44 -8.70
N ALA A 14 -7.29 -24.56 -9.38
CA ALA A 14 -7.22 -23.12 -9.16
C ALA A 14 -7.59 -22.83 -7.69
N SER A 15 -6.73 -22.10 -6.98
CA SER A 15 -7.01 -21.56 -5.66
C SER A 15 -8.18 -20.57 -5.75
N ALA A 16 -9.21 -20.75 -4.91
CA ALA A 16 -10.32 -19.80 -4.81
C ALA A 16 -9.82 -18.44 -4.27
N GLY A 17 -10.29 -17.33 -4.86
CA GLY A 17 -10.00 -15.99 -4.38
C GLY A 17 -10.70 -15.67 -3.05
N PRO A 18 -10.31 -14.57 -2.36
CA PRO A 18 -10.88 -14.20 -1.07
C PRO A 18 -12.36 -13.76 -1.21
N THR A 19 -13.17 -14.14 -0.21
CA THR A 19 -14.56 -13.70 -0.05
C THR A 19 -14.59 -12.56 0.96
N ILE A 20 -15.19 -11.41 0.61
CA ILE A 20 -15.42 -10.34 1.59
C ILE A 20 -16.61 -10.73 2.46
N THR A 21 -16.38 -10.93 3.75
CA THR A 21 -17.46 -11.12 4.73
C THR A 21 -17.54 -9.85 5.58
N LYS A 22 -18.76 -9.31 5.77
CA LYS A 22 -19.03 -8.22 6.72
C LYS A 22 -18.88 -8.75 8.15
N GLN A 23 -17.64 -8.76 8.64
CA GLN A 23 -17.32 -9.27 9.98
C GLN A 23 -17.48 -8.20 11.06
N VAL A 24 -17.34 -6.94 10.66
CA VAL A 24 -17.40 -5.80 11.56
C VAL A 24 -18.69 -5.02 11.29
N PRO A 25 -19.59 -4.88 12.29
CA PRO A 25 -20.83 -4.14 12.10
C PRO A 25 -20.55 -2.65 11.92
N ILE A 26 -21.28 -2.05 10.99
CA ILE A 26 -21.38 -0.60 10.84
C ILE A 26 -22.82 -0.23 11.23
N TYR A 27 -22.96 0.55 12.30
CA TYR A 27 -24.28 0.92 12.85
C TYR A 27 -24.88 2.15 12.16
N SER A 28 -24.02 3.05 11.69
CA SER A 28 -24.41 4.25 10.97
C SER A 28 -23.25 4.79 10.17
N ALA A 29 -23.55 5.43 9.04
CA ALA A 29 -22.64 6.28 8.30
C ALA A 29 -23.21 7.70 8.25
N THR A 30 -22.37 8.70 8.48
CA THR A 30 -22.75 10.12 8.50
C THR A 30 -21.68 10.97 7.85
N ASP A 31 -22.07 11.94 7.03
CA ASP A 31 -21.21 13.03 6.56
C ASP A 31 -21.61 14.36 7.20
N ASP A 32 -21.06 15.46 6.71
CA ASP A 32 -21.35 16.81 7.20
C ASP A 32 -22.80 17.26 6.96
N MET A 33 -23.51 16.60 6.04
CA MET A 33 -24.89 16.90 5.66
C MET A 33 -25.91 15.99 6.35
N GLY A 34 -25.47 14.89 6.96
CA GLY A 34 -26.29 14.03 7.79
C GLY A 34 -26.08 12.53 7.53
N PRO A 35 -27.09 11.69 7.80
CA PRO A 35 -27.00 10.25 7.57
C PRO A 35 -26.82 9.88 6.10
N VAL A 36 -25.90 8.95 5.84
CA VAL A 36 -25.57 8.42 4.51
C VAL A 36 -25.89 6.92 4.49
N PHE A 37 -27.08 6.56 4.01
CA PHE A 37 -27.50 5.14 3.99
C PHE A 37 -26.99 4.37 2.78
N THR A 38 -26.62 5.08 1.72
CA THR A 38 -26.28 4.53 0.40
C THR A 38 -24.98 3.75 0.35
N VAL A 39 -24.15 3.80 1.40
CA VAL A 39 -22.89 3.06 1.50
C VAL A 39 -23.00 1.81 2.37
N LEU A 40 -24.21 1.47 2.81
CA LEU A 40 -24.50 0.35 3.72
C LEU A 40 -25.66 -0.55 3.24
N ASP A 41 -26.20 -0.28 2.05
CA ASP A 41 -27.40 -0.92 1.51
C ASP A 41 -27.09 -2.06 0.51
N ASP A 42 -25.81 -2.36 0.29
CA ASP A 42 -25.28 -3.33 -0.66
C ASP A 42 -25.73 -3.10 -2.12
N ASN A 43 -26.25 -1.90 -2.45
CA ASN A 43 -26.82 -1.58 -3.75
C ASN A 43 -25.86 -0.76 -4.61
N THR A 44 -25.45 -1.32 -5.74
CA THR A 44 -24.47 -0.69 -6.65
C THR A 44 -24.99 0.54 -7.39
N ALA A 45 -26.31 0.76 -7.40
CA ALA A 45 -26.96 1.90 -8.06
C ALA A 45 -27.14 3.12 -7.15
N THR A 46 -26.93 2.96 -5.85
CA THR A 46 -26.91 4.05 -4.87
C THR A 46 -25.47 4.32 -4.45
N PHE A 47 -25.17 5.58 -4.14
CA PHE A 47 -23.82 5.95 -3.72
C PHE A 47 -23.84 7.21 -2.87
N TRP A 48 -22.80 7.35 -2.05
CA TRP A 48 -22.46 8.62 -1.45
C TRP A 48 -21.73 9.49 -2.47
N SER A 49 -22.19 10.74 -2.61
CA SER A 49 -21.55 11.74 -3.46
C SER A 49 -20.60 12.59 -2.63
N ALA A 50 -19.32 12.54 -2.95
CA ALA A 50 -18.26 13.24 -2.25
C ALA A 50 -17.54 14.23 -3.16
N VAL A 51 -16.78 15.14 -2.57
CA VAL A 51 -15.78 15.97 -3.26
C VAL A 51 -14.48 15.89 -2.49
N ALA A 52 -13.38 16.41 -3.06
CA ALA A 52 -12.18 16.62 -2.27
C ALA A 52 -12.50 17.51 -1.05
N GLY A 53 -12.15 17.05 0.15
CA GLY A 53 -12.51 17.64 1.43
C GLY A 53 -13.68 16.96 2.15
N SER A 54 -14.47 16.11 1.49
CA SER A 54 -15.60 15.42 2.12
C SER A 54 -15.14 14.39 3.15
N THR A 55 -15.90 14.29 4.24
CA THR A 55 -15.66 13.31 5.32
C THR A 55 -16.87 12.40 5.48
N LEU A 56 -16.63 11.10 5.63
CA LEU A 56 -17.64 10.10 5.97
C LEU A 56 -17.21 9.37 7.24
N THR A 57 -18.06 9.38 8.26
CA THR A 57 -17.82 8.70 9.55
C THR A 57 -18.69 7.46 9.66
N LEU A 58 -18.06 6.30 9.84
CA LEU A 58 -18.67 5.00 10.06
C LEU A 58 -18.58 4.63 11.53
N LYS A 59 -19.71 4.38 12.20
CA LYS A 59 -19.75 3.93 13.59
C LYS A 59 -19.67 2.41 13.69
N SER A 60 -18.72 1.91 14.48
CA SER A 60 -18.40 0.48 14.59
C SER A 60 -17.98 0.06 16.00
N GLU A 61 -18.81 0.42 16.99
CA GLU A 61 -18.53 0.33 18.43
C GLU A 61 -17.86 -0.98 18.91
N GLY A 62 -16.70 -0.85 19.55
CA GLY A 62 -15.97 -1.95 20.19
C GLY A 62 -15.31 -2.93 19.22
N SER A 63 -15.32 -2.65 17.91
CA SER A 63 -14.91 -3.64 16.90
C SER A 63 -13.39 -3.70 16.72
N THR A 64 -12.91 -4.84 16.22
CA THR A 64 -11.55 -4.95 15.68
C THR A 64 -11.60 -4.72 14.18
N VAL A 65 -10.86 -3.73 13.67
CA VAL A 65 -10.78 -3.41 12.25
C VAL A 65 -9.37 -3.68 11.75
N ARG A 66 -9.26 -4.42 10.65
CA ARG A 66 -8.00 -4.70 9.94
C ARG A 66 -8.10 -4.32 8.48
N GLU A 67 -9.27 -4.52 7.88
CA GLU A 67 -9.50 -4.26 6.47
C GLU A 67 -10.74 -3.37 6.29
N ILE A 68 -10.65 -2.46 5.33
CA ILE A 68 -11.74 -1.62 4.87
C ILE A 68 -11.87 -1.87 3.38
N TRP A 69 -13.04 -2.25 2.92
CA TRP A 69 -13.30 -2.55 1.51
C TRP A 69 -14.20 -1.45 0.98
N VAL A 70 -13.71 -0.69 0.00
CA VAL A 70 -14.41 0.48 -0.56
C VAL A 70 -14.76 0.19 -2.01
N ARG A 71 -16.04 0.21 -2.35
CA ARG A 71 -16.49 0.13 -3.74
C ARG A 71 -16.43 1.52 -4.36
N ASN A 72 -15.36 1.74 -5.12
CA ASN A 72 -15.03 3.01 -5.71
C ASN A 72 -15.93 3.28 -6.94
N GLY A 73 -16.52 4.46 -7.04
CA GLY A 73 -17.37 4.86 -8.16
C GLY A 73 -18.83 4.37 -8.11
N ALA A 74 -19.62 4.88 -9.06
CA ALA A 74 -20.95 4.34 -9.37
C ALA A 74 -20.75 3.06 -10.18
N TYR A 75 -21.12 1.93 -9.61
CA TYR A 75 -20.65 0.62 -10.05
C TYR A 75 -21.72 -0.17 -10.83
N THR A 76 -22.66 0.53 -11.47
CA THR A 76 -23.67 -0.10 -12.32
C THR A 76 -23.14 -0.52 -13.68
N SER A 77 -22.13 0.19 -14.19
CA SER A 77 -21.43 -0.12 -15.45
C SER A 77 -20.06 0.57 -15.49
N GLN A 78 -19.21 0.19 -16.45
CA GLN A 78 -17.93 0.85 -16.69
C GLN A 78 -18.12 2.31 -17.11
N ASP A 79 -19.13 2.60 -17.94
CA ASP A 79 -19.45 3.96 -18.38
C ASP A 79 -19.91 4.84 -17.20
N ASP A 80 -20.72 4.28 -16.30
CA ASP A 80 -21.12 4.99 -15.09
C ASP A 80 -19.91 5.24 -14.19
N TYR A 81 -19.04 4.25 -13.99
CA TYR A 81 -17.82 4.42 -13.20
C TYR A 81 -16.95 5.58 -13.74
N TYR A 82 -16.80 5.70 -15.06
CA TYR A 82 -16.02 6.79 -15.66
C TYR A 82 -16.75 8.14 -15.68
N SER A 83 -18.08 8.14 -15.64
CA SER A 83 -18.90 9.36 -15.68
C SER A 83 -18.79 10.21 -14.41
N PHE A 84 -18.73 9.59 -13.24
CA PHE A 84 -18.54 10.27 -11.93
C PHE A 84 -17.08 10.55 -11.66
N ALA A 85 -16.72 11.42 -10.72
CA ALA A 85 -15.35 11.38 -10.20
C ALA A 85 -15.18 10.12 -9.34
N ARG A 86 -13.94 9.73 -9.04
CA ARG A 86 -13.66 8.64 -8.10
C ARG A 86 -12.65 9.10 -7.06
N PRO A 87 -12.83 8.75 -5.78
CA PRO A 87 -11.78 8.88 -4.79
C PRO A 87 -10.44 8.37 -5.32
N HIS A 88 -9.43 9.23 -5.22
CA HIS A 88 -8.06 8.95 -5.64
C HIS A 88 -7.13 8.81 -4.45
N VAL A 89 -7.32 9.66 -3.43
CA VAL A 89 -6.63 9.55 -2.16
C VAL A 89 -7.64 9.62 -1.03
N LEU A 90 -7.64 8.60 -0.17
CA LEU A 90 -8.43 8.52 1.04
C LEU A 90 -7.52 8.58 2.26
N LYS A 91 -7.79 9.51 3.18
CA LYS A 91 -7.23 9.45 4.53
C LYS A 91 -8.23 8.74 5.44
N VAL A 92 -7.82 7.60 6.00
CA VAL A 92 -8.60 6.81 6.94
C VAL A 92 -8.16 7.15 8.35
N THR A 93 -9.08 7.53 9.23
CA THR A 93 -8.80 7.74 10.65
C THR A 93 -9.66 6.83 11.50
N LEU A 94 -9.04 6.00 12.34
CA LEU A 94 -9.74 5.17 13.31
C LEU A 94 -9.70 5.85 14.67
N THR A 95 -10.87 6.01 15.29
CA THR A 95 -10.98 6.37 16.70
C THR A 95 -11.24 5.10 17.50
N TYR A 96 -10.49 4.88 18.58
CA TYR A 96 -10.53 3.64 19.35
C TYR A 96 -10.35 3.88 20.86
N ASN A 97 -10.49 2.82 21.66
CA ASN A 97 -10.41 2.86 23.12
C ASN A 97 -11.32 3.93 23.73
N GLY A 98 -12.63 3.82 23.44
CA GLY A 98 -13.65 4.70 24.01
C GLY A 98 -13.60 6.16 23.52
N GLY A 99 -12.95 6.42 22.38
CA GLY A 99 -12.83 7.78 21.84
C GLY A 99 -11.52 8.49 22.20
N SER A 100 -10.70 7.90 23.07
CA SER A 100 -9.51 8.55 23.63
C SER A 100 -8.29 8.55 22.71
N GLN A 101 -8.26 7.67 21.72
CA GLN A 101 -7.13 7.50 20.82
C GLN A 101 -7.55 7.53 19.36
N GLN A 102 -6.65 8.04 18.52
CA GLN A 102 -6.83 8.10 17.07
C GLN A 102 -5.57 7.65 16.35
N VAL A 103 -5.75 7.02 15.20
CA VAL A 103 -4.67 6.72 14.25
C VAL A 103 -5.15 7.02 12.85
N SER A 104 -4.31 7.65 12.04
CA SER A 104 -4.62 8.00 10.66
C SER A 104 -3.65 7.33 9.69
N TYR A 105 -4.18 6.91 8.55
CA TYR A 105 -3.46 6.34 7.44
C TYR A 105 -3.95 6.99 6.14
N ARG A 106 -3.12 7.02 5.11
CA ARG A 106 -3.44 7.65 3.82
C ARG A 106 -3.22 6.63 2.72
N TYR A 107 -4.23 6.42 1.88
CA TYR A 107 -4.25 5.40 0.84
C TYR A 107 -4.53 6.03 -0.50
N ARG A 108 -3.76 5.63 -1.51
CA ARG A 108 -4.09 5.90 -2.91
C ARG A 108 -4.97 4.78 -3.43
N MET A 109 -6.12 5.17 -3.97
CA MET A 109 -7.05 4.27 -4.63
C MET A 109 -6.62 4.10 -6.08
N ALA A 110 -6.87 2.92 -6.62
CA ALA A 110 -6.60 2.65 -8.02
C ALA A 110 -7.80 3.11 -8.84
N ASP A 111 -7.53 3.72 -10.00
CA ASP A 111 -8.58 4.15 -10.92
C ASP A 111 -8.90 3.04 -11.93
N ALA A 112 -9.56 1.99 -11.43
CA ALA A 112 -9.91 0.85 -12.23
C ALA A 112 -11.37 0.43 -11.98
N TYR A 113 -12.14 0.36 -13.05
CA TYR A 113 -13.40 -0.38 -13.03
C TYR A 113 -13.07 -1.87 -13.04
N SER A 114 -13.42 -2.58 -11.97
CA SER A 114 -13.02 -3.97 -11.78
C SER A 114 -14.21 -4.81 -11.36
N ASP A 115 -15.10 -5.06 -12.33
CA ASP A 115 -16.41 -5.63 -12.01
C ASP A 115 -16.36 -7.09 -11.55
N ASN A 116 -15.35 -7.80 -12.02
CA ASN A 116 -15.18 -9.24 -11.90
C ASN A 116 -13.77 -9.64 -11.40
N ALA A 117 -12.94 -8.70 -10.93
CA ALA A 117 -11.61 -9.04 -10.43
C ALA A 117 -11.67 -9.66 -9.03
N TYR A 118 -10.87 -10.71 -8.84
CA TYR A 118 -10.67 -11.39 -7.57
C TYR A 118 -9.18 -11.47 -7.26
N SER A 119 -8.76 -10.74 -6.24
CA SER A 119 -7.43 -10.80 -5.68
C SER A 119 -7.48 -10.51 -4.18
N ASN A 120 -6.35 -10.61 -3.50
CA ASN A 120 -6.19 -10.06 -2.15
C ASN A 120 -6.53 -8.56 -2.10
N HIS A 121 -6.48 -7.80 -3.19
CA HIS A 121 -6.76 -6.36 -3.21
C HIS A 121 -8.13 -5.98 -3.78
N TRP A 122 -8.81 -6.91 -4.45
CA TRP A 122 -10.04 -6.64 -5.19
C TRP A 122 -11.03 -7.78 -5.07
N CYS A 123 -12.30 -7.46 -4.90
CA CYS A 123 -13.38 -8.42 -4.98
C CYS A 123 -14.67 -7.66 -5.29
N PHE A 124 -15.43 -8.04 -6.33
CA PHE A 124 -16.70 -7.40 -6.71
C PHE A 124 -16.70 -5.86 -6.68
N GLY A 125 -15.66 -5.24 -7.26
CA GLY A 125 -15.54 -3.78 -7.34
C GLY A 125 -15.08 -3.09 -6.08
N TYR A 126 -14.99 -3.81 -4.96
CA TYR A 126 -14.35 -3.29 -3.77
C TYR A 126 -12.84 -3.31 -3.95
N GLN A 127 -12.21 -2.20 -3.63
CA GLN A 127 -10.79 -2.11 -3.41
C GLN A 127 -10.49 -2.29 -1.92
N ARG A 128 -9.53 -3.16 -1.59
CA ARG A 128 -9.09 -3.38 -0.21
C ARG A 128 -8.13 -2.28 0.24
N ILE A 129 -8.48 -1.66 1.36
CA ILE A 129 -7.60 -0.87 2.21
C ILE A 129 -7.19 -1.75 3.39
N LEU A 130 -5.93 -2.18 3.40
CA LEU A 130 -5.36 -2.99 4.47
C LEU A 130 -4.63 -2.09 5.47
N LEU A 131 -5.07 -2.13 6.74
CA LEU A 131 -4.41 -1.37 7.80
C LEU A 131 -3.06 -2.02 8.16
N PRO A 132 -2.04 -1.26 8.61
CA PRO A 132 -0.74 -1.82 9.02
C PRO A 132 -0.83 -2.79 10.21
N GLY A 133 -1.74 -2.52 11.15
CA GLY A 133 -2.08 -3.36 12.30
C GLY A 133 -3.60 -3.58 12.39
N ALA A 134 -4.05 -4.67 13.00
CA ALA A 134 -5.45 -4.73 13.45
C ALA A 134 -5.61 -3.71 14.59
N VAL A 135 -6.64 -2.87 14.51
CA VAL A 135 -6.95 -1.87 15.54
C VAL A 135 -8.14 -2.40 16.33
N HIS A 136 -7.94 -2.58 17.63
CA HIS A 136 -8.96 -3.10 18.54
C HIS A 136 -9.76 -1.97 19.19
N ASN A 137 -10.97 -2.29 19.67
CA ASN A 137 -11.86 -1.35 20.36
C ASN A 137 -12.15 -0.08 19.56
N VAL A 138 -12.28 -0.20 18.23
CA VAL A 138 -12.64 0.91 17.33
C VAL A 138 -14.05 1.36 17.66
N SER A 139 -14.28 2.67 17.67
CA SER A 139 -15.61 3.27 17.79
C SER A 139 -16.05 3.94 16.49
N ASN A 140 -15.10 4.52 15.75
CA ASN A 140 -15.35 5.18 14.47
C ASN A 140 -14.24 4.89 13.46
N VAL A 141 -14.63 4.71 12.20
CA VAL A 141 -13.74 4.76 11.03
C VAL A 141 -14.16 5.96 10.19
N ILE A 142 -13.23 6.88 9.96
CA ILE A 142 -13.48 8.14 9.25
C ILE A 142 -12.73 8.06 7.91
N LEU A 143 -13.45 8.20 6.80
CA LEU A 143 -12.89 8.35 5.47
C LEU A 143 -12.91 9.82 5.08
N TYR A 144 -11.74 10.39 4.82
CA TYR A 144 -11.59 11.74 4.28
C TYR A 144 -11.13 11.65 2.84
N VAL A 145 -11.91 12.19 1.91
CA VAL A 145 -11.59 12.23 0.48
C VAL A 145 -10.63 13.38 0.25
N GLU A 146 -9.34 13.08 0.11
CA GLU A 146 -8.32 14.11 -0.04
C GLU A 146 -8.19 14.59 -1.48
N SER A 147 -8.31 13.67 -2.45
CA SER A 147 -8.33 13.99 -3.87
C SER A 147 -9.18 13.00 -4.65
N VAL A 148 -9.58 13.42 -5.85
CA VAL A 148 -10.40 12.63 -6.77
C VAL A 148 -9.77 12.60 -8.16
N VAL A 149 -9.99 11.51 -8.89
CA VAL A 149 -9.78 11.49 -10.34
C VAL A 149 -11.02 12.11 -11.00
N PRO A 150 -10.89 13.11 -11.90
CA PRO A 150 -12.03 13.78 -12.52
C PRO A 150 -12.89 12.86 -13.40
N GLY A 151 -14.20 12.88 -13.21
CA GLY A 151 -15.15 12.17 -14.08
C GLY A 151 -15.26 12.82 -15.45
N THR A 152 -15.71 12.07 -16.45
CA THR A 152 -15.96 12.61 -17.80
C THR A 152 -17.16 13.55 -17.81
N SER A 153 -18.12 13.36 -16.91
CA SER A 153 -19.40 14.08 -16.91
C SER A 153 -19.74 14.74 -15.56
N THR A 154 -19.23 14.21 -14.45
CA THR A 154 -19.56 14.68 -13.10
C THR A 154 -18.29 14.83 -12.26
N SER A 155 -18.21 15.92 -11.49
CA SER A 155 -17.04 16.24 -10.65
C SER A 155 -17.12 15.66 -9.23
N THR A 156 -18.28 15.17 -8.81
CA THR A 156 -18.46 14.52 -7.51
C THR A 156 -18.04 13.06 -7.58
N ALA A 157 -17.23 12.68 -6.60
CA ALA A 157 -16.77 11.33 -6.34
C ALA A 157 -17.95 10.44 -5.93
N ALA A 158 -18.07 9.25 -6.50
CA ALA A 158 -19.03 8.25 -6.04
C ALA A 158 -18.34 7.18 -5.18
N ILE A 159 -18.96 6.81 -4.06
CA ILE A 159 -18.64 5.59 -3.30
C ILE A 159 -19.96 4.84 -3.10
N SER A 160 -20.08 3.66 -3.69
CA SER A 160 -21.34 2.90 -3.67
C SER A 160 -21.47 1.98 -2.46
N ASP A 161 -20.37 1.57 -1.83
CA ASP A 161 -20.45 0.67 -0.68
C ASP A 161 -19.16 0.60 0.13
N ILE A 162 -19.28 0.31 1.43
CA ILE A 162 -18.15 0.14 2.34
C ILE A 162 -18.38 -1.03 3.30
N ILE A 163 -17.37 -1.91 3.38
CA ILE A 163 -17.34 -3.03 4.34
C ILE A 163 -16.15 -2.90 5.27
N LEU A 164 -16.35 -3.22 6.55
CA LEU A 164 -15.30 -3.37 7.55
C LEU A 164 -15.08 -4.86 7.87
N SER A 165 -13.83 -5.26 8.05
CA SER A 165 -13.44 -6.64 8.38
C SER A 165 -12.33 -6.66 9.44
N SER A 166 -12.35 -7.68 10.31
CA SER A 166 -11.35 -7.89 11.37
C SER A 166 -10.13 -8.67 10.87
N GLY A 167 -10.18 -9.21 9.66
CA GLY A 167 -9.07 -9.95 9.05
C GLY A 167 -8.80 -11.32 9.69
N GLN A 168 -9.66 -11.80 10.60
CA GLN A 168 -9.59 -13.15 11.16
C GLN A 168 -10.56 -14.08 10.42
N ASN A 169 -10.00 -14.88 9.49
CA ASN A 169 -10.34 -16.28 9.16
C ASN A 169 -10.10 -16.58 7.67
N ASP A 170 -9.51 -17.75 7.44
CA ASP A 170 -9.24 -18.39 6.16
C ASP A 170 -10.45 -18.46 5.21
N VAL A 171 -10.09 -18.44 3.92
CA VAL A 171 -10.87 -18.81 2.75
C VAL A 171 -11.86 -19.94 3.05
N THR A 172 -13.17 -19.73 2.83
CA THR A 172 -14.12 -20.82 2.67
C THR A 172 -15.19 -20.49 1.63
N ALA A 173 -15.38 -21.42 0.69
CA ALA A 173 -16.12 -21.24 -0.56
C ALA A 173 -17.57 -21.75 -0.51
N THR A 174 -18.46 -21.13 -1.32
CA THR A 174 -19.55 -21.83 -2.04
C THR A 174 -19.80 -21.15 -3.41
N SER A 175 -20.11 -21.94 -4.44
CA SER A 175 -19.86 -21.70 -5.89
C SER A 175 -21.02 -21.21 -6.79
N LYS A 176 -20.71 -20.62 -7.97
CA LYS A 176 -21.07 -21.16 -9.32
C LYS A 176 -20.24 -20.51 -10.46
N PRO A 177 -20.06 -21.18 -11.63
CA PRO A 177 -18.95 -20.95 -12.56
C PRO A 177 -19.30 -20.07 -13.76
N THR A 178 -18.31 -19.32 -14.27
CA THR A 178 -18.04 -19.27 -15.72
C THR A 178 -16.60 -18.82 -16.02
N GLU A 179 -16.20 -19.10 -17.26
CA GLU A 179 -14.85 -19.26 -17.81
C GLU A 179 -13.75 -18.28 -17.42
N LYS A 180 -12.56 -18.87 -17.35
CA LYS A 180 -11.23 -18.28 -17.16
C LYS A 180 -10.88 -17.28 -18.27
N PRO A 181 -10.63 -16.00 -17.96
CA PRO A 181 -9.81 -15.12 -18.79
C PRO A 181 -8.33 -15.27 -18.41
N ALA A 182 -7.45 -14.98 -19.36
CA ALA A 182 -6.00 -15.00 -19.24
C ALA A 182 -5.48 -13.99 -18.18
N PRO A 183 -4.29 -14.20 -17.59
CA PRO A 183 -3.77 -13.30 -16.57
C PRO A 183 -3.43 -11.92 -17.18
N GLN A 184 -4.00 -10.85 -16.61
CA GLN A 184 -3.63 -9.44 -16.86
C GLN A 184 -3.35 -8.74 -15.51
N PRO A 185 -2.58 -7.64 -15.51
CA PRO A 185 -1.59 -7.33 -14.47
C PRO A 185 -2.25 -6.91 -13.16
N THR A 186 -1.66 -7.34 -12.06
CA THR A 186 -2.05 -6.95 -10.70
C THR A 186 -1.31 -5.66 -10.35
N GLU A 187 -1.95 -4.50 -10.39
CA GLU A 187 -1.42 -3.31 -9.72
C GLU A 187 -1.64 -3.44 -8.21
N VAL A 188 -0.55 -3.59 -7.46
CA VAL A 188 -0.48 -3.68 -6.00
C VAL A 188 -0.30 -2.27 -5.42
N PRO A 189 -1.04 -1.84 -4.39
CA PRO A 189 -0.75 -0.59 -3.69
C PRO A 189 0.47 -0.78 -2.78
N VAL A 190 1.57 -0.10 -3.10
CA VAL A 190 2.87 -0.21 -2.42
C VAL A 190 3.06 1.01 -1.48
N TYR A 191 2.74 0.87 -0.19
CA TYR A 191 2.72 1.98 0.80
C TYR A 191 3.86 1.90 1.84
N THR A 192 4.54 3.04 2.08
CA THR A 192 5.42 3.26 3.23
C THR A 192 4.85 4.38 4.11
N PRO A 193 4.87 4.26 5.46
CA PRO A 193 4.35 5.29 6.35
C PRO A 193 5.08 6.64 6.17
N GLU A 194 4.33 7.75 6.16
CA GLU A 194 4.89 9.11 6.07
C GLU A 194 5.66 9.52 7.34
N LYS A 195 5.42 8.84 8.47
CA LYS A 195 6.09 9.10 9.76
C LYS A 195 6.69 7.82 10.33
N GLY A 196 8.01 7.85 10.57
CA GLY A 196 8.74 6.74 11.18
C GLY A 196 8.55 6.64 12.70
N ILE A 197 9.02 5.51 13.24
CA ILE A 197 9.13 5.26 14.69
C ILE A 197 10.53 5.68 15.14
N THR A 198 10.61 6.61 16.10
CA THR A 198 11.90 7.00 16.69
C THR A 198 12.51 5.80 17.42
N CYS A 199 13.77 5.49 17.11
CA CYS A 199 14.56 4.47 17.81
C CYS A 199 15.99 4.94 18.06
N THR A 200 16.67 4.26 18.98
CA THR A 200 18.04 4.60 19.39
C THR A 200 19.02 3.57 18.84
N LEU A 201 20.19 4.01 18.37
CA LEU A 201 21.25 3.13 17.92
C LEU A 201 21.89 2.39 19.10
N THR A 202 22.04 1.07 18.99
CA THR A 202 22.78 0.23 19.95
C THR A 202 24.26 0.08 19.58
N GLY A 203 24.63 0.48 18.35
CA GLY A 203 25.99 0.42 17.81
C GLY A 203 26.21 1.47 16.70
N ARG A 204 27.38 1.45 16.06
CA ARG A 204 27.66 2.30 14.89
C ARG A 204 26.72 1.90 13.73
N MET A 205 26.04 2.88 13.12
CA MET A 205 25.09 2.63 12.03
C MET A 205 25.85 2.41 10.73
N ALA A 206 25.91 1.18 10.25
CA ALA A 206 26.36 0.86 8.90
C ALA A 206 25.14 0.78 7.98
N THR A 207 25.17 1.46 6.84
CA THR A 207 23.99 1.64 6.00
C THR A 207 24.18 1.09 4.60
N ARG A 208 23.10 0.61 4.01
CA ARG A 208 23.01 0.14 2.62
C ARG A 208 21.81 0.79 1.93
N THR A 209 21.81 0.89 0.60
CA THR A 209 20.65 1.43 -0.13
C THR A 209 19.45 0.48 -0.09
N GLY A 210 19.69 -0.83 0.08
CA GLY A 210 18.66 -1.86 0.24
C GLY A 210 19.05 -2.93 1.28
N PRO A 211 18.20 -3.95 1.47
CA PRO A 211 18.35 -4.96 2.52
C PRO A 211 19.34 -6.06 2.12
N GLY A 212 20.64 -5.82 2.27
CA GLY A 212 21.66 -6.83 1.97
C GLY A 212 23.04 -6.26 1.66
N ASN A 213 24.01 -7.15 1.46
CA ASN A 213 25.40 -6.79 1.15
C ASN A 213 25.64 -6.55 -0.35
N GLU A 214 24.74 -7.05 -1.18
CA GLU A 214 24.65 -6.83 -2.63
C GLU A 214 24.26 -5.39 -2.99
N TYR A 215 23.79 -4.62 -2.01
CA TYR A 215 23.41 -3.23 -2.19
C TYR A 215 24.58 -2.27 -1.95
N ASP A 216 24.54 -1.13 -2.65
CA ASP A 216 25.47 -0.01 -2.46
C ASP A 216 25.56 0.43 -0.99
N GLU A 217 26.76 0.82 -0.54
CA GLU A 217 27.07 1.22 0.84
C GLU A 217 27.34 2.73 0.91
N PRO A 218 26.34 3.56 1.25
CA PRO A 218 26.52 5.01 1.40
C PRO A 218 27.51 5.37 2.51
N GLY A 219 27.70 4.45 3.46
CA GLY A 219 28.72 4.53 4.50
C GLY A 219 28.20 4.19 5.89
N SER A 220 29.01 4.57 6.88
CA SER A 220 28.71 4.37 8.29
C SER A 220 28.60 5.69 9.04
N PHE A 221 27.49 5.87 9.75
CA PHE A 221 27.07 7.11 10.38
C PHE A 221 26.83 6.92 11.89
N PHE A 222 26.98 8.00 12.65
CA PHE A 222 26.73 8.10 14.10
C PHE A 222 27.35 6.99 14.96
N GLN A 223 27.17 7.08 16.27
CA GLN A 223 27.60 6.07 17.23
C GLN A 223 26.38 5.61 18.03
N ALA A 224 26.57 4.58 18.86
CA ALA A 224 25.55 4.14 19.80
C ALA A 224 25.01 5.33 20.62
N GLY A 225 23.70 5.35 20.87
CA GLY A 225 22.99 6.42 21.56
C GLY A 225 22.38 7.51 20.67
N ALA A 226 22.72 7.59 19.39
CA ALA A 226 22.05 8.52 18.48
C ALA A 226 20.64 8.04 18.11
N GLN A 227 19.74 8.97 17.79
CA GLN A 227 18.36 8.69 17.40
C GLN A 227 18.16 8.74 15.89
N VAL A 228 17.36 7.82 15.36
CA VAL A 228 16.94 7.74 13.96
C VAL A 228 15.44 7.40 13.87
N GLN A 229 14.82 7.59 12.71
CA GLN A 229 13.42 7.23 12.46
C GLN A 229 13.34 5.95 11.61
N ALA A 230 12.66 4.90 12.08
CA ALA A 230 12.50 3.64 11.35
C ALA A 230 11.15 3.57 10.61
N PHE A 231 11.15 3.09 9.36
CA PHE A 231 9.98 3.17 8.46
C PHE A 231 9.45 1.83 8.00
N SER A 232 10.32 0.91 7.60
CA SER A 232 9.95 -0.41 7.09
C SER A 232 11.03 -1.43 7.43
N LYS A 233 10.73 -2.71 7.21
CA LYS A 233 11.66 -3.82 7.44
C LYS A 233 11.64 -4.83 6.30
N VAL A 234 12.73 -5.57 6.18
CA VAL A 234 12.84 -6.77 5.33
C VAL A 234 13.52 -7.85 6.15
N TYR A 235 12.96 -9.06 6.12
CA TYR A 235 13.58 -10.20 6.77
C TYR A 235 14.64 -10.82 5.87
N ASP A 236 15.87 -10.89 6.38
CA ASP A 236 16.99 -11.60 5.78
C ASP A 236 16.94 -13.06 6.26
N HIS A 237 16.51 -13.94 5.37
CA HIS A 237 16.41 -15.37 5.65
C HIS A 237 17.77 -16.06 5.77
N GLU A 238 18.83 -15.50 5.18
CA GLU A 238 20.17 -16.10 5.22
C GLU A 238 20.86 -15.83 6.56
N ASN A 239 20.70 -14.62 7.08
CA ASN A 239 21.33 -14.18 8.33
C ASN A 239 20.37 -14.15 9.54
N GLU A 240 19.12 -14.58 9.35
CA GLU A 240 18.05 -14.64 10.36
C GLU A 240 17.87 -13.32 11.14
N LEU A 241 17.89 -12.19 10.41
CA LEU A 241 17.77 -10.85 10.99
C LEU A 241 16.88 -9.94 10.14
N TYR A 242 16.50 -8.78 10.67
CA TYR A 242 15.79 -7.79 9.89
C TYR A 242 16.74 -6.69 9.42
N TRP A 243 16.64 -6.30 8.16
CA TRP A 243 17.08 -5.00 7.69
C TRP A 243 15.96 -3.99 7.90
N VAL A 244 16.29 -2.79 8.37
CA VAL A 244 15.33 -1.75 8.71
C VAL A 244 15.67 -0.48 7.95
N GLN A 245 14.71 0.04 7.18
CA GLN A 245 14.84 1.34 6.54
C GLN A 245 14.74 2.43 7.61
N VAL A 246 15.80 3.22 7.75
CA VAL A 246 15.89 4.33 8.70
C VAL A 246 16.15 5.65 8.00
N GLU A 247 15.72 6.75 8.62
CA GLU A 247 15.99 8.13 8.21
C GLU A 247 16.82 8.85 9.27
N TRP A 248 17.77 9.66 8.80
CA TRP A 248 18.60 10.50 9.63
C TRP A 248 18.98 11.79 8.89
N VAL A 249 19.53 12.76 9.63
CA VAL A 249 20.08 14.01 9.06
C VAL A 249 21.58 13.98 9.17
N TYR A 250 22.30 14.04 8.06
CA TYR A 250 23.77 14.09 8.01
C TYR A 250 24.22 15.29 7.18
N ASP A 251 25.13 16.09 7.74
CA ASP A 251 25.63 17.32 7.12
C ASP A 251 24.51 18.28 6.65
N GLY A 252 23.44 18.38 7.46
CA GLY A 252 22.29 19.24 7.17
C GLY A 252 21.26 18.66 6.20
N GLU A 253 21.50 17.49 5.62
CA GLU A 253 20.61 16.87 4.63
C GLU A 253 19.98 15.58 5.16
N LYS A 254 18.72 15.32 4.80
CA LYS A 254 18.06 14.05 5.15
C LYS A 254 18.56 12.92 4.25
N MET A 255 18.66 11.74 4.82
CA MET A 255 18.99 10.50 4.11
C MET A 255 18.12 9.37 4.65
N ARG A 256 17.75 8.42 3.78
CA ARG A 256 17.30 7.09 4.19
C ARG A 256 18.21 6.00 3.65
N GLY A 257 18.20 4.88 4.35
CA GLY A 257 18.95 3.68 4.01
C GLY A 257 18.61 2.56 4.99
N TYR A 258 19.16 1.37 4.75
CA TYR A 258 18.92 0.19 5.56
C TYR A 258 20.07 -0.07 6.52
N THR A 259 19.75 -0.33 7.78
CA THR A 259 20.68 -0.89 8.77
C THR A 259 20.10 -2.16 9.35
N THR A 260 20.93 -3.05 9.88
CA THR A 260 20.43 -4.25 10.56
C THR A 260 19.72 -3.89 11.87
N SER A 261 18.66 -4.64 12.20
CA SER A 261 17.88 -4.47 13.43
C SER A 261 18.70 -4.66 14.70
N THR A 262 19.79 -5.43 14.62
CA THR A 262 20.75 -5.61 15.73
C THR A 262 21.42 -4.30 16.17
N ARG A 263 21.39 -3.26 15.33
CA ARG A 263 21.92 -1.93 15.62
C ARG A 263 20.86 -0.95 16.16
N LEU A 264 19.62 -1.41 16.35
CA LEU A 264 18.48 -0.59 16.73
C LEU A 264 17.82 -1.12 18.00
N ASP A 265 17.55 -0.22 18.94
CA ASP A 265 16.65 -0.49 20.06
C ASP A 265 15.20 -0.25 19.60
N ILE A 266 14.60 -1.27 18.98
CA ILE A 266 13.25 -1.21 18.43
C ILE A 266 12.59 -2.59 18.44
N ASN A 267 11.28 -2.63 18.68
CA ASN A 267 10.48 -3.79 18.34
C ASN A 267 10.16 -3.75 16.83
N VAL A 268 10.94 -4.48 16.03
CA VAL A 268 10.80 -4.54 14.57
C VAL A 268 9.43 -5.02 14.09
N HIS A 269 8.65 -5.72 14.92
CA HIS A 269 7.30 -6.15 14.54
C HIS A 269 6.29 -4.99 14.46
N LEU A 270 6.66 -3.79 14.94
CA LEU A 270 5.86 -2.57 14.79
C LEU A 270 6.06 -1.88 13.44
N LEU A 271 7.10 -2.24 12.70
CA LEU A 271 7.36 -1.71 11.36
C LEU A 271 6.60 -2.53 10.32
N PRO A 272 6.06 -1.91 9.26
CA PRO A 272 5.56 -2.66 8.10
C PRO A 272 6.72 -3.37 7.39
N ASP A 273 6.44 -4.51 6.77
CA ASP A 273 7.33 -5.09 5.78
C ASP A 273 7.40 -4.20 4.53
N ASP A 274 8.52 -4.22 3.80
CA ASP A 274 8.54 -3.68 2.45
C ASP A 274 7.45 -4.37 1.62
N ALA A 275 6.79 -3.59 0.77
CA ALA A 275 5.71 -4.11 -0.05
C ALA A 275 6.24 -4.96 -1.22
N ASP A 276 5.37 -5.81 -1.75
CA ASP A 276 5.69 -6.61 -2.93
C ASP A 276 6.02 -5.68 -4.11
N PRO A 277 7.18 -5.87 -4.76
CA PRO A 277 7.61 -4.98 -5.81
C PRO A 277 6.76 -5.10 -7.07
N VAL A 278 6.60 -3.97 -7.77
CA VAL A 278 6.00 -3.93 -9.11
C VAL A 278 7.08 -3.63 -10.15
N ASP A 279 7.10 -4.38 -11.25
CA ASP A 279 8.03 -4.12 -12.36
C ASP A 279 7.83 -2.71 -12.92
N ALA A 280 8.92 -2.02 -13.21
CA ALA A 280 8.87 -0.64 -13.65
C ALA A 280 10.04 -0.29 -14.58
N ARG A 281 9.89 0.85 -15.24
CA ARG A 281 10.88 1.40 -16.16
C ARG A 281 10.98 2.91 -16.03
N ILE A 282 12.20 3.42 -16.13
CA ILE A 282 12.47 4.87 -16.18
C ILE A 282 12.15 5.39 -17.58
N VAL A 283 11.32 6.45 -17.67
CA VAL A 283 10.89 7.03 -18.96
C VAL A 283 11.66 8.29 -19.36
N ASN A 284 12.35 8.94 -18.41
CA ASN A 284 13.23 10.07 -18.67
C ASN A 284 14.47 9.96 -17.78
N ARG A 285 15.62 10.45 -18.26
CA ARG A 285 16.80 10.59 -17.40
C ARG A 285 16.44 11.45 -16.18
N THR A 286 16.70 10.94 -14.99
CA THR A 286 16.11 11.50 -13.76
C THR A 286 17.11 11.52 -12.59
N PRO A 287 17.10 12.56 -11.75
CA PRO A 287 17.82 12.53 -10.47
C PRO A 287 17.22 11.48 -9.54
N ASN A 288 18.04 11.00 -8.61
CA ASN A 288 17.60 10.05 -7.61
C ASN A 288 18.09 10.49 -6.21
N TYR A 289 17.31 10.12 -5.19
CA TYR A 289 17.43 10.67 -3.84
C TYR A 289 17.48 9.58 -2.78
N TYR A 290 18.15 9.87 -1.66
CA TYR A 290 18.15 8.98 -0.50
C TYR A 290 16.80 8.91 0.23
N GLY A 291 15.81 9.74 -0.12
CA GLY A 291 14.48 9.70 0.47
C GLY A 291 13.41 10.37 -0.40
N PRO A 292 12.12 10.31 0.00
CA PRO A 292 10.99 10.71 -0.84
C PRO A 292 10.79 12.22 -0.89
N GLY A 293 11.73 12.95 -1.49
CA GLY A 293 11.66 14.39 -1.60
C GLY A 293 12.98 15.04 -2.03
N ALA A 294 12.88 16.23 -2.62
CA ALA A 294 14.03 17.04 -2.96
C ALA A 294 14.72 17.66 -1.73
N ASP A 295 14.15 17.52 -0.52
CA ASP A 295 14.77 17.87 0.76
C ASP A 295 15.72 16.78 1.29
N TYR A 296 15.77 15.63 0.62
CA TYR A 296 16.76 14.58 0.88
C TYR A 296 17.98 14.80 -0.01
N ARG A 297 19.13 14.30 0.48
CA ARG A 297 20.37 14.27 -0.30
C ARG A 297 20.12 13.56 -1.63
N ALA A 298 20.53 14.22 -2.72
CA ALA A 298 20.59 13.59 -4.02
C ALA A 298 21.81 12.68 -4.12
N HIS A 299 21.70 11.58 -4.87
CA HIS A 299 22.90 10.88 -5.30
C HIS A 299 23.64 11.73 -6.34
N THR A 300 24.94 11.48 -6.50
CA THR A 300 25.78 12.22 -7.44
C THR A 300 25.52 11.85 -8.89
N ASP A 301 24.95 10.67 -9.11
CA ASP A 301 24.59 10.12 -10.39
C ASP A 301 23.08 10.23 -10.69
N THR A 302 22.73 10.00 -11.95
CA THR A 302 21.35 10.03 -12.45
C THR A 302 21.00 8.68 -13.04
N ILE A 303 19.73 8.28 -12.98
CA ILE A 303 19.29 7.07 -13.67
C ILE A 303 18.93 7.42 -15.11
N TYR A 304 19.38 6.59 -16.06
CA TYR A 304 19.14 6.79 -17.48
C TYR A 304 17.75 6.30 -17.90
N GLU A 305 17.21 6.93 -18.94
CA GLU A 305 15.99 6.47 -19.60
C GLU A 305 16.15 5.01 -20.05
N GLY A 306 15.09 4.24 -19.83
CA GLY A 306 15.01 2.85 -20.21
C GLY A 306 15.49 1.86 -19.16
N GLN A 307 16.07 2.32 -18.05
CA GLN A 307 16.45 1.45 -16.93
C GLN A 307 15.24 0.65 -16.44
N HIS A 308 15.39 -0.67 -16.41
CA HIS A 308 14.40 -1.58 -15.84
C HIS A 308 14.70 -1.81 -14.36
N GLY A 309 13.64 -1.99 -13.58
CA GLY A 309 13.73 -2.18 -12.15
C GLY A 309 12.37 -2.47 -11.52
N ARG A 310 12.28 -2.25 -10.21
CA ARG A 310 11.13 -2.62 -9.38
C ARG A 310 10.78 -1.52 -8.39
N ILE A 311 9.50 -1.21 -8.20
CA ILE A 311 9.01 -0.21 -7.24
C ILE A 311 8.56 -0.89 -5.95
N TYR A 312 9.17 -0.49 -4.82
CA TYR A 312 8.93 -1.00 -3.47
C TYR A 312 8.16 -0.05 -2.56
N ALA A 313 7.95 1.21 -2.98
CA ALA A 313 7.09 2.17 -2.29
C ALA A 313 6.77 3.38 -3.15
N TRP A 314 5.74 4.12 -2.77
CA TRP A 314 5.53 5.51 -3.17
C TRP A 314 5.23 6.38 -1.95
N VAL A 315 6.05 7.43 -1.76
CA VAL A 315 5.80 8.50 -0.78
C VAL A 315 6.04 9.86 -1.43
N ASN A 316 5.20 10.86 -1.15
CA ASN A 316 5.39 12.27 -1.56
C ASN A 316 5.67 12.53 -3.05
N GLY A 317 5.16 11.67 -3.94
CA GLY A 317 5.40 11.82 -5.38
C GLY A 317 6.72 11.21 -5.86
N TYR A 318 7.37 10.39 -5.02
CA TYR A 318 8.58 9.64 -5.37
C TYR A 318 8.33 8.14 -5.24
N ALA A 319 8.77 7.37 -6.23
CA ALA A 319 8.87 5.90 -6.22
C ALA A 319 10.17 5.48 -5.56
N PHE A 320 10.11 4.50 -4.66
CA PHE A 320 11.28 3.80 -4.16
C PHE A 320 11.63 2.68 -5.12
N PHE A 321 12.60 2.92 -5.99
CA PHE A 321 12.92 2.11 -7.15
C PHE A 321 14.23 1.34 -6.93
N GLU A 322 14.20 0.03 -7.21
CA GLU A 322 15.34 -0.88 -7.20
C GLU A 322 15.79 -1.21 -8.61
N TRP A 323 17.09 -1.20 -8.87
CA TRP A 323 17.67 -1.65 -10.13
C TRP A 323 19.07 -2.23 -9.92
N HIS A 324 19.48 -3.07 -10.88
CA HIS A 324 20.86 -3.53 -10.99
C HIS A 324 21.70 -2.48 -11.72
N ASP A 325 22.76 -2.00 -11.08
CA ASP A 325 23.77 -1.13 -11.69
C ASP A 325 24.85 -1.99 -12.34
N ASP A 326 24.75 -2.20 -13.66
CA ASP A 326 25.70 -3.02 -14.43
C ASP A 326 27.15 -2.53 -14.35
N TYR A 327 27.37 -1.23 -14.10
CA TYR A 327 28.71 -0.67 -14.04
C TYR A 327 29.41 -1.00 -12.72
N GLN A 328 28.65 -0.98 -11.62
CA GLN A 328 29.17 -1.31 -10.28
C GLN A 328 28.96 -2.78 -9.90
N ASN A 329 28.13 -3.50 -10.65
CA ASN A 329 27.69 -4.87 -10.38
C ASN A 329 27.10 -4.99 -8.96
N LEU A 330 26.17 -4.09 -8.64
CA LEU A 330 25.48 -3.99 -7.35
C LEU A 330 24.00 -3.67 -7.57
N GLU A 331 23.18 -4.10 -6.62
CA GLU A 331 21.79 -3.64 -6.52
C GLU A 331 21.75 -2.23 -5.89
N ARG A 332 20.85 -1.39 -6.38
CA ARG A 332 20.69 -0.03 -5.85
C ARG A 332 19.21 0.24 -5.64
N ARG A 333 18.90 0.94 -4.55
CA ARG A 333 17.58 1.52 -4.34
C ARG A 333 17.67 3.00 -4.10
N ALA A 334 16.79 3.76 -4.73
CA ALA A 334 16.71 5.20 -4.56
C ALA A 334 15.28 5.68 -4.77
N TRP A 335 15.00 6.90 -4.32
CA TRP A 335 13.72 7.56 -4.52
C TRP A 335 13.75 8.40 -5.79
N ILE A 336 12.78 8.17 -6.68
CA ILE A 336 12.71 8.75 -8.03
C ILE A 336 11.40 9.51 -8.19
N PRO A 337 11.37 10.74 -8.75
CA PRO A 337 10.13 11.43 -9.04
C PRO A 337 9.20 10.55 -9.90
N MET A 338 7.97 10.32 -9.46
CA MET A 338 7.01 9.41 -10.08
C MET A 338 6.72 9.72 -11.55
N GLU A 339 6.80 10.99 -11.95
CA GLU A 339 6.64 11.44 -13.34
C GLU A 339 7.69 10.86 -14.31
N ASN A 340 8.80 10.32 -13.78
CA ASN A 340 9.88 9.72 -14.55
C ASN A 340 9.85 8.18 -14.53
N VAL A 341 8.80 7.58 -13.97
CA VAL A 341 8.64 6.12 -13.87
C VAL A 341 7.33 5.69 -14.54
N THR A 342 7.35 4.56 -15.25
CA THR A 342 6.15 3.84 -15.73
C THR A 342 6.22 2.41 -15.18
N TRP A 343 5.07 1.80 -14.90
CA TRP A 343 4.96 0.44 -14.39
C TRP A 343 3.74 -0.25 -14.99
#